data_AF-A0A1H3J7A9-F1
#
_entry.id   AF-A0A1H3J7A9-F1
#
_cell.length_a   1.000
_cell.length_b   1.000
_cell.length_c   1.000
_cell.angle_alpha   90.00
_cell.angle_beta   90.00
_cell.angle_gamma   90.00
#
_symmetry.space_group_name_H-M   'P 1'
#
loop_
_entity.id
_entity.type
_entity.pdbx_description
1 polymer ?
#
loop_
_entity_poly.entity_id
_entity_poly.type
_entity_poly.pdbx_seq_one_letter_code
_entity_poly.pdbx_strand_id
1 'polypeptide(L)' 'MHKGKFNASEKLAILQEIERGLGVKATAKKYEVSKVTLFQWQKRYELYGYEGLEITTHNRSYS' A
#
# COMPACT_ATOMS: atom_id res chain seq x y z
N MET A 1 -11.83 -14.53 -2.59
CA MET A 1 -10.86 -13.45 -2.90
C MET A 1 -11.42 -12.14 -2.40
N HIS A 2 -11.18 -11.80 -1.13
CA HIS A 2 -11.60 -10.49 -0.62
C HIS A 2 -10.58 -9.45 -1.10
N LYS A 3 -10.84 -8.84 -2.26
CA LYS A 3 -10.21 -7.57 -2.62
C LYS A 3 -10.84 -6.47 -1.76
N GLY A 4 -10.59 -6.53 -0.45
CA GLY A 4 -10.89 -5.42 0.44
C GLY A 4 -10.13 -4.22 -0.07
N LYS A 5 -10.84 -3.13 -0.36
CA LYS A 5 -10.24 -1.87 -0.77
C LYS A 5 -9.39 -1.38 0.41
N PHE A 6 -8.08 -1.64 0.39
CA PHE A 6 -7.19 -1.03 1.38
C PHE A 6 -7.34 0.48 1.27
N ASN A 7 -7.88 1.10 2.31
CA ASN A 7 -8.03 2.55 2.38
C ASN A 7 -6.65 3.19 2.60
N ALA A 8 -6.49 4.48 2.27
CA ALA A 8 -5.23 5.18 2.48
C ALA A 8 -4.72 5.07 3.92
N SER A 9 -5.63 5.12 4.88
CA SER A 9 -5.32 4.98 6.31
C SER A 9 -4.74 3.59 6.65
N GLU A 10 -5.28 2.51 6.05
CA GLU A 10 -4.73 1.16 6.24
C GLU A 10 -3.36 1.01 5.59
N LYS A 11 -3.18 1.56 4.38
CA LYS A 11 -1.88 1.57 3.70
C LYS A 11 -0.83 2.33 4.52
N LEU A 12 -1.22 3.46 5.11
CA LEU A 12 -0.36 4.25 5.99
C LEU A 12 0.04 3.45 7.23
N ALA A 13 -0.93 2.81 7.90
CA ALA A 13 -0.65 1.98 9.07
C ALA A 13 0.34 0.84 8.75
N ILE A 14 0.18 0.20 7.58
CA ILE A 14 1.09 -0.84 7.08
C ILE A 14 2.50 -0.27 6.85
N LEU A 15 2.63 0.91 6.24
CA LEU A 15 3.94 1.56 6.04
C LEU A 15 4.60 1.94 7.37
N GLN A 16 3.83 2.45 8.33
CA GLN A 16 4.34 2.77 9.67
C GLN A 16 4.76 1.53 10.46
N GLU A 17 4.05 0.40 10.32
CA GLU A 17 4.48 -0.86 10.91
C GLU A 17 5.84 -1.30 10.36
N ILE A 18 6.06 -1.12 9.05
CA ILE A 18 7.34 -1.41 8.41
C ILE A 18 8.46 -0.53 8.96
N GLU A 19 8.21 0.77 9.07
CA GLU A 19 9.16 1.74 9.62
C GLU A 19 9.47 1.48 11.10
N ARG A 20 8.48 1.05 11.89
CA ARG A 20 8.65 0.64 13.29
C ARG A 20 9.49 -0.62 13.48
N GLY A 21 9.80 -1.36 12.41
CA GLY A 21 10.70 -2.52 12.45
C GLY A 21 10.06 -3.86 12.09
N LEU A 22 8.77 -3.91 11.76
CA LEU A 22 8.18 -5.09 11.11
C LEU A 22 8.63 -5.11 9.65
N GLY A 23 9.80 -5.69 9.39
CA GLY A 23 10.40 -5.69 8.04
C GLY A 23 9.39 -6.06 6.94
N VAL A 24 9.55 -5.43 5.76
CA VAL A 24 8.63 -5.49 4.61
C VAL A 24 8.11 -6.91 4.31
N LYS A 25 8.96 -7.93 4.46
CA LYS A 25 8.62 -9.35 4.24
C LYS A 25 7.55 -9.86 5.22
N ALA A 26 7.68 -9.53 6.50
CA ALA A 26 6.76 -9.98 7.54
C ALA A 26 5.40 -9.30 7.36
N THR A 27 5.41 -7.99 7.13
CA THR A 27 4.20 -7.19 6.91
C THR A 27 3.48 -7.60 5.62
N ALA A 28 4.21 -7.82 4.52
CA ALA A 28 3.66 -8.37 3.29
C ALA A 28 2.93 -9.70 3.51
N LYS A 29 3.49 -10.59 4.35
CA LYS A 29 2.86 -11.87 4.68
C LYS A 29 1.65 -11.69 5.60
N LYS A 30 1.73 -10.79 6.59
CA LYS A 30 0.67 -10.51 7.57
C LYS A 30 -0.57 -9.93 6.93
N TYR A 31 -0.41 -8.99 6.01
CA TYR A 31 -1.51 -8.32 5.32
C TYR A 31 -1.83 -8.93 3.95
N GLU A 32 -1.14 -10.02 3.57
CA GLU A 32 -1.22 -10.65 2.23
C GLU A 32 -1.03 -9.64 1.07
N VAL A 33 -0.22 -8.61 1.31
CA VAL A 33 0.10 -7.56 0.33
C VAL A 33 1.40 -7.92 -0.38
N SER A 34 1.43 -7.78 -1.70
CA SER A 34 2.66 -7.97 -2.46
C SER A 34 3.71 -6.92 -2.09
N LYS A 35 4.97 -7.33 -1.96
CA LYS A 35 6.10 -6.42 -1.71
C LYS A 35 6.20 -5.31 -2.75
N VAL A 36 5.84 -5.63 -3.99
CA VAL A 36 5.80 -4.66 -5.10
C VAL A 36 4.74 -3.59 -4.84
N THR A 37 3.59 -3.97 -4.29
CA THR A 37 2.52 -3.05 -3.91
C THR A 37 2.95 -2.13 -2.78
N LEU A 38 3.64 -2.66 -1.75
CA LEU A 38 4.20 -1.86 -0.66
C LEU A 38 5.21 -0.83 -1.18
N PHE A 39 6.10 -1.23 -2.08
CA PHE A 39 7.07 -0.32 -2.69
C PHE A 39 6.40 0.78 -3.53
N GLN A 40 5.33 0.45 -4.26
CA GLN A 40 4.54 1.47 -4.97
C GLN A 40 3.85 2.43 -4.00
N TRP A 41 3.29 1.95 -2.89
CA TRP A 41 2.69 2.81 -1.87
C TRP A 41 3.73 3.73 -1.24
N GLN A 42 4.92 3.22 -0.92
CA GLN A 42 6.01 4.00 -0.37
C GLN A 42 6.45 5.11 -1.34
N LYS A 43 6.66 4.79 -2.63
CA LYS A 43 7.00 5.79 -3.65
C LYS A 43 5.90 6.84 -3.83
N ARG A 44 4.63 6.44 -3.83
CA ARG A 44 3.51 7.37 -3.95
C ARG A 44 3.39 8.26 -2.72
N TYR A 45 3.65 7.72 -1.54
CA TYR A 45 3.67 8.48 -0.30
C TYR A 45 4.82 9.51 -0.27
N GLU A 46 6.00 9.14 -0.77
CA GLU A 46 7.12 10.07 -0.90
C GLU A 46 6.84 11.20 -1.91
N LEU A 47 6.15 10.90 -3.01
CA LEU A 47 5.88 11.85 -4.08
C LEU A 47 4.67 12.75 -3.83
N TYR A 48 3.59 12.20 -3.26
CA TYR A 48 2.28 12.86 -3.12
C TYR A 48 1.78 12.89 -1.67
N GLY A 49 2.54 12.40 -0.70
CA GLY A 49 2.09 12.30 0.68
C GLY A 49 0.91 11.34 0.85
N TYR A 50 0.02 11.68 1.78
CA TYR A 50 -1.17 10.88 2.10
C TYR A 50 -2.12 10.70 0.91
N GLU A 51 -2.30 11.73 0.07
CA GLU A 51 -3.15 11.68 -1.12
C GLU A 51 -2.67 10.60 -2.11
N GLY A 52 -1.35 10.37 -2.20
CA GLY A 52 -0.77 9.30 -3.02
C GLY A 52 -1.24 7.89 -2.63
N LEU A 53 -1.63 7.70 -1.37
CA LEU A 53 -2.15 6.44 -0.85
C LEU A 53 -3.66 6.28 -1.13
N GLU A 54 -4.40 7.37 -1.30
CA GLU A 54 -5.82 7.32 -1.70
C GLU A 54 -5.99 6.93 -3.17
N ILE A 55 -5.02 7.29 -4.02
CA ILE A 55 -5.04 6.96 -5.44
C ILE A 55 -4.86 5.44 -5.63
N THR A 56 -5.97 4.71 -5.62
CA THR A 56 -6.06 3.38 -6.20
C THR A 56 -6.26 3.57 -7.69
N THR A 57 -5.20 3.33 -8.48
CA THR A 57 -5.25 3.26 -9.94
C THR A 57 -6.23 2.16 -10.33
N HIS A 58 -7.52 2.49 -10.41
CA HIS A 58 -8.53 1.69 -11.07
C HIS A 58 -8.25 1.84 -12.56
N ASN A 59 -7.31 1.04 -13.05
CA ASN A 59 -7.03 0.93 -14.48
C ASN A 59 -8.21 0.16 -15.10
N ARG A 60 -9.28 0.88 -15.42
CA ARG A 60 -10.42 0.39 -16.18
C ARG A 60 -10.82 1.46 -17.17
N SER A 61 -10.19 1.41 -18.33
CA SER A 61 -10.86 1.43 -19.63
C SER A 61 -9.78 1.37 -20.70
N TYR A 62 -9.52 0.17 -21.23
CA TYR A 62 -9.04 0.04 -22.59
C TYR A 62 -10.30 -0.18 -23.43
N SER A 63 -10.65 0.81 -24.25
CA SER A 63 -11.72 0.72 -25.24
C SER A 63 -11.37 -0.26 -26.35
#